data_AF-A0A4S4N8W4-F1
#
_entry.id   AF-A0A4S4N8W4-F1
#
_cell.length_a   1.000
_cell.length_b   1.000
_cell.length_c   1.000
_cell.angle_alpha   90.00
_cell.angle_beta   90.00
_cell.angle_gamma   90.00
#
_symmetry.space_group_name_H-M   'P 1'
#
loop_
_entity.id
_entity.type
_entity.pdbx_description
1 polymer ?
#
loop_
_entity_poly.entity_id
_entity_poly.type
_entity_poly.pdbx_seq_one_letter_code
_entity_poly.pdbx_strand_id
1 'polypeptide(L)' 'MSINTERDLEANLQIGPTDQGMVRLFIEAGDIEIPMDFEPEEAEEIAQEIMSAAQAAARRAKR' A
#
# COMPACT_ATOMS: atom_id res chain seq x y z
N MET A 1 0.13 -18.62 -1.02
CA MET A 1 1.19 -17.81 -0.38
C MET A 1 1.86 -16.94 -1.44
N SER A 2 1.14 -15.97 -2.01
CA SER A 2 1.68 -15.12 -3.08
C SER A 2 2.53 -13.95 -2.55
N ILE A 3 2.27 -13.49 -1.33
CA ILE A 3 2.91 -12.30 -0.75
C ILE A 3 4.36 -12.51 -0.28
N ASN A 4 4.78 -13.75 -0.07
CA ASN A 4 6.13 -14.09 0.41
C ASN A 4 7.07 -14.52 -0.72
N THR A 5 6.60 -14.49 -1.97
CA THR A 5 7.45 -14.84 -3.12
C THR A 5 8.18 -13.58 -3.55
N GLU A 6 9.50 -13.55 -3.34
CA GLU A 6 10.33 -12.45 -3.81
C GLU A 6 10.20 -12.31 -5.34
N ARG A 7 9.98 -11.08 -5.79
CA ARG A 7 9.98 -10.71 -7.20
C ARG A 7 10.93 -9.54 -7.37
N ASP A 8 11.79 -9.65 -8.36
CA ASP A 8 12.75 -8.60 -8.76
C ASP A 8 12.03 -7.58 -9.66
N LEU A 9 11.02 -6.92 -9.08
CA LEU A 9 10.18 -5.93 -9.75
C LEU A 9 10.24 -4.64 -8.96
N GLU A 10 10.78 -3.59 -9.56
CA GLU A 10 10.73 -2.23 -9.03
C GLU A 10 9.33 -1.64 -9.25
N ALA A 11 8.73 -1.13 -8.19
CA ALA A 11 7.42 -0.49 -8.24
C ALA A 11 7.44 0.82 -7.43
N ASN A 12 6.80 1.84 -7.98
CA ASN A 12 6.57 3.11 -7.30
C ASN A 12 5.14 3.11 -6.72
N LEU A 13 5.01 3.55 -5.47
CA LEU A 13 3.72 3.76 -4.80
C LEU A 13 3.53 5.25 -4.52
N GLN A 14 2.42 5.81 -4.99
CA GLN A 14 1.99 7.17 -4.72
C GLN A 14 0.62 7.16 -4.03
N ILE A 15 0.42 8.07 -3.08
CA ILE A 15 -0.82 8.19 -2.30
C ILE A 15 -1.24 9.65 -2.30
N GLY A 16 -2.51 9.94 -2.64
CA GLY A 16 -3.01 11.31 -2.63
C GLY A 16 -4.53 11.43 -2.82
N PRO A 17 -5.11 12.62 -2.60
CA PRO A 17 -6.55 12.83 -2.79
C PRO A 17 -6.91 12.90 -4.28
N THR A 18 -8.14 12.52 -4.60
CA THR A 18 -8.76 12.71 -5.92
C THR A 18 -9.64 13.96 -5.93
N ASP A 19 -10.02 14.40 -7.12
CA ASP A 19 -11.01 15.45 -7.33
C ASP A 19 -12.44 15.06 -6.91
N GLN A 20 -12.70 13.75 -6.73
CA GLN A 20 -13.96 13.20 -6.27
C GLN A 20 -14.03 13.03 -4.74
N GLY A 21 -13.01 13.49 -4.00
CA GLY A 21 -12.97 13.38 -2.53
C GLY A 21 -12.56 11.99 -2.02
N MET A 22 -11.95 11.17 -2.88
CA MET A 22 -11.44 9.84 -2.55
C MET A 22 -9.92 9.92 -2.28
N VAL A 23 -9.35 8.87 -1.71
CA VAL A 23 -7.90 8.69 -1.60
C VAL A 23 -7.44 7.66 -2.64
N ARG A 24 -6.52 8.04 -3.52
CA ARG A 24 -5.92 7.17 -4.53
C ARG A 24 -4.62 6.57 -4.03
N LEU A 25 -4.50 5.26 -4.12
CA LEU A 25 -3.26 4.50 -4.09
C LEU A 25 -2.90 4.15 -5.53
N PHE A 26 -1.81 4.70 -6.04
CA PHE A 26 -1.34 4.47 -7.39
C PHE A 26 -0.06 3.66 -7.37
N ILE A 27 -0.08 2.48 -7.99
CA ILE A 27 1.08 1.61 -8.14
C ILE A 27 1.49 1.61 -9.60
N GLU A 28 2.76 1.91 -9.84
CA GLU A 28 3.39 1.85 -11.16
C GLU A 28 4.53 0.84 -11.12
N ALA A 29 4.50 -0.15 -12.02
CA ALA A 29 5.52 -1.19 -12.12
C ALA A 29 5.80 -1.53 -13.59
N GLY A 30 6.88 -0.98 -14.15
CA GLY A 30 7.18 -1.09 -15.57
C GLY A 30 6.06 -0.48 -16.42
N ASP A 31 5.49 -1.26 -17.33
CA ASP A 31 4.40 -0.81 -18.20
C ASP A 31 3.00 -0.99 -17.57
N ILE A 32 2.92 -1.38 -16.28
CA ILE A 32 1.66 -1.63 -15.57
C ILE A 32 1.39 -0.50 -14.59
N GLU A 33 0.23 0.14 -14.75
CA GLU A 33 -0.29 1.16 -13.83
C GLU A 33 -1.61 0.67 -13.20
N ILE A 34 -1.68 0.72 -11.87
CA ILE A 34 -2.85 0.28 -11.09
C ILE A 34 -3.29 1.43 -10.18
N PRO A 35 -4.29 2.24 -10.59
CA PRO A 35 -4.97 3.18 -9.70
C PRO A 35 -6.05 2.45 -8.90
N MET A 36 -6.05 2.66 -7.58
CA MET A 36 -7.10 2.20 -6.67
C MET A 36 -7.60 3.37 -5.84
N ASP A 37 -8.90 3.65 -5.89
CA ASP A 37 -9.53 4.73 -5.17
C ASP A 37 -10.36 4.18 -4.01
N PHE A 38 -10.19 4.78 -2.84
CA PHE A 38 -10.84 4.39 -1.60
C PHE A 38 -11.54 5.58 -0.97
N GLU A 39 -12.65 5.33 -0.27
CA GLU A 39 -13.26 6.35 0.56
C GLU A 39 -12.28 6.78 1.67
N PRO A 40 -12.40 8.01 2.22
CA PRO A 40 -11.54 8.45 3.30
C PRO A 40 -11.52 7.49 4.49
N GLU A 41 -12.68 6.93 4.87
CA GLU A 41 -12.79 5.96 5.97
C GLU A 41 -12.05 4.65 5.65
N GLU A 42 -12.20 4.11 4.44
CA GLU A 42 -11.46 2.93 3.98
C GLU A 42 -9.94 3.17 3.95
N ALA A 43 -9.51 4.37 3.53
CA ALA A 43 -8.10 4.74 3.51
C ALA A 43 -7.50 4.84 4.93
N GLU A 44 -8.28 5.30 5.91
CA GLU A 44 -7.88 5.29 7.32
C GLU A 44 -7.71 3.87 7.86
N GLU A 45 -8.61 2.95 7.52
CA GLU A 45 -8.49 1.53 7.87
C GLU A 45 -7.23 0.89 7.27
N ILE A 46 -6.95 1.13 5.99
CA ILE A 46 -5.75 0.64 5.31
C ILE A 46 -4.48 1.18 6.00
N ALA A 47 -4.44 2.47 6.35
CA ALA A 47 -3.30 3.05 7.07
C ALA A 47 -3.09 2.38 8.43
N GLN A 48 -4.17 2.07 9.16
CA GLN A 48 -4.11 1.40 10.44
C GLN A 48 -3.61 -0.05 10.32
N GLU A 49 -4.00 -0.77 9.25
CA GLU A 49 -3.48 -2.11 8.95
C GLU A 49 -1.98 -2.09 8.64
N ILE A 50 -1.53 -1.14 7.80
CA ILE A 50 -0.10 -0.96 7.47
C ILE A 50 0.71 -0.71 8.74
N MET A 51 0.25 0.20 9.60
CA MET A 51 0.91 0.50 10.88
C MET A 51 0.99 -0.73 11.78
N SER A 52 -0.08 -1.52 11.84
CA SER A 52 -0.13 -2.76 12.63
C SER A 52 0.86 -3.81 12.09
N ALA A 53 0.93 -3.97 10.77
CA ALA A 53 1.88 -4.85 10.10
C ALA A 53 3.34 -4.41 10.33
N ALA A 54 3.62 -3.11 10.19
CA ALA A 54 4.94 -2.54 10.44
C ALA A 54 5.41 -2.79 11.89
N GLN A 55 4.53 -2.59 12.88
CA GLN A 55 4.84 -2.91 14.27
C GLN A 55 5.12 -4.39 14.48
N ALA A 56 4.35 -5.28 13.84
CA ALA A 56 4.58 -6.73 13.93
C ALA A 56 5.92 -7.14 13.31
N ALA A 57 6.28 -6.57 12.16
CA ALA A 57 7.57 -6.79 11.51
C ALA A 57 8.73 -6.28 12.36
N ALA A 58 8.63 -5.06 12.92
CA ALA A 58 9.65 -4.49 13.79
C ALA A 58 9.90 -5.33 15.06
N ARG A 59 8.85 -5.94 15.63
CA ARG A 59 8.99 -6.88 16.76
C ARG A 59 9.75 -8.15 16.37
N ARG A 60 9.60 -8.63 15.13
CA ARG A 60 10.32 -9.80 14.63
C ARG A 60 11.79 -9.51 14.34
N ALA A 61 12.11 -8.31 13.84
CA ALA A 61 13.48 -7.90 13.51
C ALA A 61 14.36 -7.60 14.73
N LYS A 62 13.77 -7.35 15.91
CA LYS A 62 14.50 -7.12 17.18
C LYS A 62 14.86 -8.41 17.94
N ARG A 63 14.66 -9.59 17.36
CA ARG A 63 15.03 -10.90 17.91
C ARG A 63 16.15 -11.50 17.08
#